data_AF-X0YX93-F1
#
_entry.id   AF-X0YX93-F1
#
_cell.length_a   1.000
_cell.length_b   1.000
_cell.length_c   1.000
_cell.angle_alpha   90.00
_cell.angle_beta   90.00
_cell.angle_gamma   90.00
#
_symmetry.space_group_name_H-M   'P 1'
#
loop_
_entity.id
_entity.type
_entity.pdbx_description
1 polymer ?
#
loop_
_entity_poly.entity_id
_entity_poly.type
_entity_poly.pdbx_seq_one_letter_code
_entity_poly.pdbx_strand_id
1 'polypeptide(L)'
;MIVVVTGMVGVDKKSYLQKVCQFAAERDKKVVLCNVGEQMYAEAPDIAPGKILDISMKRLSSLRRSIFKDIIAKARKAPNLI
;
A
#
# COMPACT_ATOMS: atom_id res chain seq x y z
N MET A 1 -0.73 10.52 12.34
CA MET A 1 -1.89 9.60 12.38
C MET A 1 -1.65 8.47 11.39
N ILE A 2 -2.00 7.23 11.75
CA ILE A 2 -1.92 6.05 10.87
C ILE A 2 -3.35 5.55 10.67
N VAL A 3 -3.76 5.37 9.43
CA VAL A 3 -5.08 4.84 9.07
C VAL A 3 -4.87 3.58 8.24
N VAL A 4 -5.58 2.50 8.56
CA VAL A 4 -5.55 1.27 7.75
C VAL A 4 -6.89 1.14 7.04
N VAL A 5 -6.86 1.14 5.71
CA VAL A 5 -8.06 1.02 4.88
C VAL A 5 -8.18 -0.40 4.35
N THR A 6 -9.29 -1.05 4.66
CA THR A 6 -9.63 -2.39 4.16
C THR A 6 -10.91 -2.33 3.33
N GLY A 7 -11.23 -3.43 2.66
CA GLY A 7 -12.46 -3.55 1.88
C GLY A 7 -12.38 -4.72 0.90
N MET A 8 -13.51 -5.05 0.30
CA MET A 8 -13.60 -6.17 -0.65
C MET A 8 -12.66 -6.00 -1.85
N VAL A 9 -12.29 -7.12 -2.45
CA VAL A 9 -11.55 -7.16 -3.73
C VAL A 9 -12.45 -6.62 -4.83
N GLY A 10 -11.88 -5.87 -5.78
CA GLY A 10 -12.62 -5.28 -6.91
C GLY A 10 -13.24 -3.90 -6.62
N VAL A 11 -13.26 -3.45 -5.37
CA VAL A 11 -13.58 -2.05 -5.05
C VAL A 11 -12.36 -1.19 -5.40
N ASP A 12 -12.51 -0.22 -6.30
CA ASP A 12 -11.46 0.72 -6.72
C ASP A 12 -11.10 1.73 -5.62
N LYS A 13 -10.57 1.21 -4.51
CA LYS A 13 -10.09 1.98 -3.37
C LYS A 13 -8.90 2.85 -3.74
N LYS A 14 -8.11 2.44 -4.72
CA LYS A 14 -6.88 3.14 -5.11
C LYS A 14 -7.21 4.54 -5.61
N SER A 15 -8.09 4.66 -6.60
CA SER A 15 -8.45 5.96 -7.17
C SER A 15 -9.09 6.88 -6.12
N TYR A 16 -9.93 6.31 -5.24
CA TYR A 16 -10.53 7.05 -4.12
C TYR A 16 -9.48 7.60 -3.14
N LEU A 17 -8.57 6.74 -2.66
CA LEU A 17 -7.55 7.16 -1.69
C LEU A 17 -6.52 8.13 -2.29
N GLN A 18 -6.25 8.02 -3.59
CA GLN A 18 -5.45 9.02 -4.31
C GLN A 18 -6.12 10.40 -4.31
N LYS A 19 -7.44 10.46 -4.54
CA LYS A 19 -8.23 11.71 -4.43
C LYS A 19 -8.20 12.27 -3.01
N VAL A 20 -8.25 11.42 -1.98
CA VAL A 20 -8.11 11.86 -0.57
C VAL A 20 -6.74 12.50 -0.33
N CYS A 21 -5.67 11.90 -0.85
CA CYS A 21 -4.32 12.45 -0.70
C CYS A 21 -4.16 13.78 -1.46
N GLN A 22 -4.75 13.89 -2.66
CA GLN A 22 -4.77 15.13 -3.43
C GLN A 22 -5.51 16.25 -2.69
N PHE A 23 -6.71 15.96 -2.18
CA PHE A 23 -7.51 16.89 -1.39
C PHE A 23 -6.80 17.36 -0.10
N ALA A 24 -6.01 16.48 0.51
CA ALA A 24 -5.19 16.81 1.68
C ALA A 24 -4.00 17.71 1.29
N ALA A 25 -3.35 17.43 0.15
CA ALA A 25 -2.25 18.24 -0.36
C ALA A 25 -2.68 19.68 -0.69
N GLU A 26 -3.89 19.86 -1.23
CA GLU A 26 -4.51 21.19 -1.46
C GLU A 26 -4.71 22.02 -0.18
N ARG A 27 -4.60 21.38 1.00
CA ARG A 27 -4.74 22.01 2.32
C ARG A 27 -3.44 21.99 3.13
N ASP A 28 -2.30 21.83 2.45
CA ASP A 28 -0.97 21.73 3.04
C ASP A 28 -0.85 20.59 4.08
N LYS A 29 -1.66 19.54 3.93
CA LYS A 29 -1.57 18.34 4.76
C LYS A 29 -0.79 17.27 4.03
N LYS A 30 0.42 16.99 4.53
CA LYS A 30 1.23 15.87 4.05
C LYS A 30 0.61 14.54 4.48
N VAL A 31 0.13 13.77 3.50
CA VAL A 31 -0.40 12.41 3.66
C VAL A 31 0.36 11.48 2.72
N VAL A 32 0.83 10.36 3.24
CA VAL A 32 1.53 9.33 2.46
C VAL A 32 0.59 8.15 2.26
N LEU A 33 0.35 7.77 1.01
CA LEU A 33 -0.43 6.57 0.66
C LEU A 33 0.51 5.39 0.39
N CYS A 34 0.34 4.32 1.15
CA CYS A 34 1.09 3.07 1.02
C CYS A 34 0.18 1.95 0.49
N ASN A 35 0.11 1.79 -0.83
CA ASN A 35 -0.63 0.68 -1.41
C ASN A 35 0.18 -0.62 -1.30
N VAL A 36 -0.23 -1.50 -0.38
CA VAL A 36 0.41 -2.79 -0.14
C VAL A 36 0.52 -3.62 -1.41
N GLY A 37 -0.55 -3.70 -2.22
CA GLY A 37 -0.55 -4.51 -3.43
C GLY A 37 0.45 -4.03 -4.47
N GLU A 38 0.50 -2.73 -4.73
CA GLU A 38 1.46 -2.15 -5.68
C GLU A 38 2.90 -2.30 -5.20
N GLN A 39 3.14 -2.09 -3.90
CA GLN A 39 4.46 -2.29 -3.32
C GLN A 39 4.91 -3.75 -3.41
N MET A 40 3.99 -4.71 -3.23
CA MET A 40 4.28 -6.13 -3.45
C MET A 40 4.67 -6.44 -4.90
N TYR A 41 3.96 -5.90 -5.89
CA TYR A 41 4.33 -6.08 -7.31
C TYR A 41 5.64 -5.39 -7.67
N ALA A 42 5.92 -4.21 -7.11
CA ALA A 42 7.19 -3.51 -7.33
C ALA A 42 8.41 -4.28 -6.78
N GLU A 43 8.23 -4.96 -5.64
CA GLU A 43 9.25 -5.79 -5.00
C GLU A 43 9.43 -7.16 -5.69
N ALA A 44 8.40 -7.64 -6.40
CA ALA A 44 8.40 -8.92 -7.10
C ALA A 44 8.04 -8.76 -8.59
N PRO A 45 8.94 -8.15 -9.40
CA PRO A 45 8.68 -7.84 -10.80
C PRO A 45 8.52 -9.07 -11.69
N ASP A 46 8.92 -10.25 -11.21
CA ASP A 46 8.73 -11.54 -11.90
C ASP A 46 7.28 -12.06 -11.81
N ILE A 47 6.43 -11.47 -10.98
CA ILE A 47 5.04 -11.89 -10.83
C ILE A 47 4.15 -11.10 -11.78
N ALA A 48 3.44 -11.81 -12.66
CA ALA A 48 2.52 -11.20 -13.60
C ALA A 48 1.38 -10.41 -12.90
N PRO A 49 0.91 -9.30 -13.47
CA PRO A 49 -0.22 -8.55 -12.94
C PRO A 49 -1.46 -9.43 -12.71
N GLY A 50 -2.10 -9.29 -11.56
CA GLY A 50 -3.26 -10.11 -11.16
C GLY A 50 -2.91 -11.49 -10.59
N LYS A 51 -1.62 -11.88 -10.56
CA LYS A 51 -1.16 -13.22 -10.15
C LYS A 51 -0.44 -13.26 -8.80
N ILE A 52 -0.46 -12.18 -8.02
CA ILE A 52 0.21 -12.11 -6.71
C ILE A 52 -0.28 -13.13 -5.68
N LEU A 53 -1.50 -13.66 -5.85
CA LEU A 53 -2.05 -14.68 -4.95
C LEU A 53 -1.74 -16.11 -5.42
N ASP A 54 -1.23 -16.28 -6.64
CA ASP A 54 -0.94 -17.59 -7.24
C ASP A 54 0.45 -18.11 -6.84
N ILE A 55 1.26 -17.31 -6.14
CA ILE A 55 2.57 -17.73 -5.63
C ILE A 55 2.44 -18.60 -4.36
N SER A 56 3.52 -19.31 -4.02
CA SER A 56 3.54 -20.13 -2.80
C SER A 56 3.29 -19.31 -1.53
N MET A 57 2.60 -19.89 -0.55
CA MET A 57 2.30 -19.25 0.73
C MET A 57 3.54 -18.75 1.47
N LYS A 58 4.65 -19.48 1.37
CA LYS A 58 5.95 -19.08 1.92
C LYS A 58 6.45 -17.78 1.28
N ARG A 59 6.39 -17.70 -0.05
CA ARG A 59 6.80 -16.51 -0.81
C ARG A 59 5.89 -15.32 -0.53
N LEU A 60 4.57 -15.54 -0.52
CA LEU A 60 3.57 -14.53 -0.20
C LEU A 60 3.77 -13.94 1.20
N SER A 61 4.04 -14.79 2.19
CA SER A 61 4.26 -14.37 3.57
C SER A 61 5.56 -13.57 3.72
N SER A 62 6.62 -13.98 3.02
CA SER A 62 7.89 -13.24 2.98
C SER A 62 7.71 -11.85 2.36
N LEU A 63 6.99 -11.78 1.23
CA LEU A 63 6.75 -10.53 0.51
C LEU A 63 5.93 -9.56 1.36
N ARG A 64 4.82 -10.03 1.95
CA ARG A 64 4.02 -9.24 2.90
C ARG A 64 4.87 -8.70 4.03
N ARG A 65 5.71 -9.53 4.66
CA ARG A 65 6.59 -9.10 5.76
C ARG A 65 7.56 -8.00 5.32
N SER A 66 8.17 -8.14 4.13
CA SER A 66 9.08 -7.14 3.56
C SER A 66 8.37 -5.79 3.41
N ILE A 67 7.21 -5.78 2.73
CA ILE A 67 6.44 -4.56 2.50
C ILE A 67 5.96 -3.91 3.80
N PHE A 68 5.44 -4.69 4.76
CA PHE A 68 5.02 -4.11 6.04
C PHE A 68 6.19 -3.51 6.82
N LYS A 69 7.39 -4.09 6.76
CA LYS A 69 8.58 -3.51 7.38
C LYS A 69 8.88 -2.11 6.82
N ASP A 70 8.78 -1.95 5.50
CA ASP A 70 9.01 -0.67 4.84
C ASP A 70 7.91 0.36 5.13
N ILE A 71 6.64 -0.07 5.18
CA ILE A 71 5.52 0.80 5.58
C ILE A 71 5.71 1.29 7.02
N ILE A 72 6.10 0.41 7.95
CA ILE A 72 6.37 0.78 9.34
C ILE A 72 7.53 1.78 9.43
N ALA A 73 8.60 1.57 8.65
CA ALA A 73 9.72 2.51 8.59
C ALA A 73 9.30 3.89 8.05
N LYS A 74 8.42 3.93 7.04
CA LYS A 74 7.83 5.17 6.50
C LYS A 74 6.90 5.85 7.51
N ALA A 75 6.08 5.08 8.23
CA ALA A 75 5.15 5.58 9.24
C ALA A 75 5.85 6.35 10.36
N ARG A 76 7.10 5.98 10.71
CA ARG A 76 7.92 6.71 11.69
C ARG A 76 8.35 8.10 11.22
N LYS A 77 8.37 8.36 9.91
CA LYS A 77 8.84 9.63 9.31
C LYS A 77 7.71 10.49 8.77
N ALA A 78 6.54 9.90 8.51
CA ALA A 78 5.39 10.59 7.92
C ALA A 78 4.44 11.11 9.01
N PRO A 79 3.98 12.37 8.95
CA PRO A 79 3.01 12.88 9.91
C PRO A 79 1.65 12.20 9.77
N ASN A 80 1.23 11.87 8.54
CA ASN A 80 0.02 11.12 8.24
C ASN A 80 0.30 10.04 7.22
N LEU A 81 -0.19 8.82 7.48
CA LEU A 81 -0.04 7.66 6.60
C LEU A 81 -1.37 6.92 6.46
N ILE A 82 -1.66 6.52 5.22
CA ILE A 82 -2.78 5.66 4.82
C ILE A 82 -2.21 4.37 4.22
#